data_AF-A0A2G4SR89-F1
#
_entry.id   AF-A0A2G4SR89-F1
#
_cell.length_a   1.000
_cell.length_b   1.000
_cell.length_c   1.000
_cell.angle_alpha   90.00
_cell.angle_beta   90.00
_cell.angle_gamma   90.00
#
_symmetry.space_group_name_H-M   'P 1'
#
loop_
_entity.id
_entity.type
_entity.pdbx_description
1 polymer ?
#
loop_
_entity_poly.entity_id
_entity_poly.type
_entity_poly.pdbx_seq_one_letter_code
_entity_poly.pdbx_strand_id
1 'polypeptide(L)' 'KRGNLPKDVIVILKEWLQEHSGHPYPTEEEKKLLVQRTNLSLNQISNWFINARRR' A
#
# COMPACT_ATOMS: atom_id res chain seq x y z
N LYS A 1 18.18 3.97 -5.29
CA LYS A 1 17.28 4.37 -6.40
C LYS A 1 15.85 4.49 -5.86
N ARG A 2 15.29 5.70 -5.69
CA ARG A 2 13.85 5.90 -5.46
C ARG A 2 13.17 5.83 -6.83
N GLY A 3 12.80 4.63 -7.26
CA GLY A 3 11.93 4.44 -8.41
C GLY A 3 10.49 4.71 -7.99
N ASN A 4 9.72 5.39 -8.83
CA ASN A 4 8.27 5.41 -8.66
C ASN A 4 7.75 3.97 -8.71
N LEU A 5 6.73 3.67 -7.90
CA LEU A 5 6.09 2.35 -7.96
C LEU A 5 5.45 2.14 -9.34
N PRO A 6 5.45 0.90 -9.86
CA PRO A 6 4.70 0.55 -11.07
C PRO A 6 3.23 0.98 -10.97
N LYS A 7 2.61 1.35 -12.09
CA LYS A 7 1.23 1.88 -12.09
C LYS A 7 0.22 0.86 -11.56
N ASP A 8 0.38 -0.41 -11.92
CA ASP A 8 -0.41 -1.54 -11.45
C ASP A 8 -0.34 -1.69 -9.92
N VAL A 9 0.87 -1.59 -9.34
CA VAL A 9 1.06 -1.59 -7.89
C VAL A 9 0.34 -0.41 -7.24
N ILE A 10 0.43 0.79 -7.82
CA ILE A 10 -0.27 1.97 -7.30
C ILE A 10 -1.79 1.78 -7.33
N VAL A 11 -2.33 1.15 -8.37
CA VAL A 11 -3.78 0.87 -8.49
C VAL A 11 -4.22 -0.03 -7.33
N ILE A 12 -3.54 -1.16 -7.10
CA ILE A 12 -3.87 -2.09 -6.02
C ILE A 12 -3.85 -1.39 -4.63
N LEU A 13 -2.83 -0.58 -4.36
CA LEU A 13 -2.70 0.10 -3.07
C LEU A 13 -3.75 1.21 -2.89
N LYS A 14 -4.13 1.89 -3.97
CA LYS A 14 -5.19 2.90 -3.96
C LYS A 14 -6.58 2.28 -3.80
N GLU A 15 -6.85 1.16 -4.45
CA GLU A 15 -8.11 0.41 -4.28
C GLU A 15 -8.32 0.05 -2.81
N TRP A 16 -7.30 -0.57 -2.18
CA TRP A 16 -7.36 -0.89 -0.75
C TRP A 16 -7.61 0.38 0.09
N LEU A 17 -6.95 1.50 -0.23
CA LEU A 17 -7.12 2.76 0.50
C LEU A 17 -8.53 3.34 0.38
N GLN A 18 -9.15 3.23 -0.80
CA GLN A 18 -10.53 3.70 -1.03
C GLN A 18 -11.53 2.85 -0.26
N GLU A 19 -11.37 1.53 -0.29
CA GLU A 19 -12.18 0.57 0.48
C GLU A 19 -12.07 0.83 2.00
N HIS A 20 -10.90 1.28 2.47
CA HIS A 20 -10.61 1.54 3.88
C HIS A 20 -10.57 3.05 4.20
N SER A 21 -11.27 3.89 3.44
CA SER A 21 -11.23 5.35 3.58
C SER A 21 -11.62 5.86 4.98
N GLY A 22 -12.49 5.13 5.70
CA GLY A 22 -12.85 5.44 7.09
C GLY A 22 -11.77 5.12 8.12
N HIS A 23 -10.94 4.10 7.87
CA HIS A 23 -9.83 3.71 8.75
C HIS A 23 -8.65 3.15 7.92
N PRO A 24 -7.83 4.03 7.31
CA PRO A 24 -6.77 3.63 6.37
C PRO A 24 -5.49 3.16 7.08
N TYR A 25 -5.64 2.10 7.88
CA TYR A 25 -4.57 1.48 8.67
C TYR A 25 -4.60 -0.03 8.43
N PRO A 26 -3.82 -0.54 7.47
CA PRO A 26 -3.82 -1.97 7.19
C PRO A 26 -3.24 -2.74 8.38
N THR A 27 -3.91 -3.82 8.74
CA THR A 27 -3.46 -4.83 9.68
C THR A 27 -2.23 -5.57 9.13
N GLU A 28 -1.53 -6.33 9.98
CA GLU A 28 -0.38 -7.13 9.54
C GLU A 28 -0.75 -8.19 8.49
N GLU A 29 -1.97 -8.72 8.55
CA GLU A 29 -2.48 -9.69 7.58
C GLU A 29 -2.75 -9.04 6.23
N GLU A 30 -3.40 -7.87 6.22
CA GLU A 30 -3.64 -7.10 5.00
C GLU A 30 -2.34 -6.63 4.36
N LYS A 31 -1.36 -6.19 5.17
CA LYS A 31 -0.03 -5.86 4.65
C LYS A 31 0.62 -7.07 3.98
N LYS A 32 0.54 -8.27 4.57
CA LYS A 32 1.06 -9.50 3.94
C LYS A 32 0.34 -9.83 2.63
N LEU A 33 -0.97 -9.66 2.57
CA LEU A 33 -1.74 -9.82 1.33
C LEU A 33 -1.28 -8.83 0.26
N LEU A 34 -1.08 -7.57 0.62
CA LEU A 34 -0.60 -6.54 -0.31
C LEU A 34 0.83 -6.80 -0.77
N VAL A 35 1.71 -7.31 0.10
CA VAL A 35 3.05 -7.80 -0.27
C VAL A 35 2.95 -8.88 -1.34
N GLN A 36 2.08 -9.88 -1.16
CA GLN A 36 1.89 -10.95 -2.14
C GLN A 36 1.34 -10.42 -3.48
N ARG A 37 0.40 -9.48 -3.45
CA ARG A 37 -0.23 -8.93 -4.67
C ARG A 37 0.67 -7.96 -5.45
N THR A 38 1.53 -7.22 -4.76
CA THR A 38 2.34 -6.14 -5.37
C THR A 38 3.81 -6.50 -5.54
N ASN A 39 4.25 -7.62 -4.94
CA ASN A 39 5.65 -8.03 -4.85
C ASN A 39 6.57 -6.96 -4.20
N LEU A 40 5.99 -6.08 -3.39
CA LEU A 40 6.74 -5.11 -2.58
C LEU A 40 7.11 -5.70 -1.23
N SER A 41 8.21 -5.22 -0.65
CA SER A 41 8.54 -5.53 0.75
C SER A 41 7.53 -4.90 1.72
N LEU A 42 7.38 -5.51 2.90
CA LEU A 42 6.52 -5.00 3.97
C LEU A 42 6.85 -3.54 4.36
N ASN A 43 8.13 -3.18 4.31
CA ASN A 43 8.60 -1.82 4.57
C ASN A 43 8.15 -0.84 3.47
N GLN A 44 8.18 -1.24 2.20
CA GLN A 44 7.67 -0.40 1.11
C GLN A 44 6.16 -0.17 1.23
N ILE A 45 5.40 -1.20 1.58
CA ILE A 45 3.95 -1.09 1.84
C ILE A 45 3.68 -0.13 2.99
N SER A 46 4.34 -0.33 4.13
CA SER A 46 4.17 0.52 5.32
C SER A 46 4.50 1.98 5.03
N ASN A 47 5.63 2.24 4.36
CA ASN A 47 6.02 3.59 3.96
C ASN A 47 5.05 4.22 2.95
N TRP A 48 4.50 3.43 2.03
CA TRP A 48 3.52 3.94 1.08
C TRP A 48 2.26 4.40 1.81
N PHE A 49 1.70 3.58 2.71
CA PHE A 49 0.49 3.95 3.46
C PHE A 49 0.70 5.16 4.39
N ILE A 50 1.86 5.27 5.03
CA ILE A 50 2.21 6.47 5.82
C ILE A 50 2.16 7.72 4.95
N ASN A 51 2.72 7.67 3.75
CA ASN A 51 2.73 8.81 2.84
C ASN A 51 1.37 9.06 2.17
N ALA A 52 0.64 8.00 1.84
CA ALA A 52 -0.67 8.09 1.19
C ALA A 52 -1.72 8.70 2.10
N ARG A 53 -1.71 8.40 3.41
CA ARG A 53 -2.63 8.99 4.39
C ARG A 53 -2.32 10.45 4.75
N ARG A 54 -1.08 10.89 4.52
CA ARG A 54 -0.66 12.30 4.72
C ARG A 54 -1.04 13.21 3.55
N ARG A 55 -1.44 12.63 2.43
CA ARG A 55 -1.83 13.34 1.21
C ARG A 55 -3.35 13.36 1.12
#